data_AF-A0A439UVC9-F1
#
_entry.id   AF-A0A439UVC9-F1
#
_cell.length_a   1.000
_cell.length_b   1.000
_cell.length_c   1.000
_cell.angle_alpha   90.00
_cell.angle_beta   90.00
_cell.angle_gamma   90.00
#
_symmetry.space_group_name_H-M   'P 1'
#
loop_
_entity.id
_entity.type
_entity.pdbx_description
1 polymer ?
#
loop_
_entity_poly.entity_id
_entity_poly.type
_entity_poly.pdbx_seq_one_letter_code
_entity_poly.pdbx_strand_id
1 'polypeptide(L)'
;MTEAEFADLIDCNWPYHDISLSRELIETAVGISPNAAFIALGELCHLPASAVVEPATLFALVDFWLSEFDHPMAPMAAECAIFMIERKRLPVPEILTRMDSVSGYPGLLAALSILYFSCDDVEGRADARFNEIRAAWENLA
;
A
#
# COMPACT_ATOMS: atom_id res chain seq x y z
N MET A 1 -18.97 -0.65 7.48
CA MET A 1 -18.20 -1.24 6.39
C MET A 1 -17.03 -2.00 6.99
N THR A 2 -16.84 -3.24 6.60
CA THR A 2 -15.68 -4.05 6.98
C THR A 2 -14.50 -3.75 6.05
N GLU A 3 -13.31 -4.23 6.41
CA GLU A 3 -12.12 -4.11 5.54
C GLU A 3 -12.33 -4.81 4.19
N ALA A 4 -12.94 -6.00 4.17
CA ALA A 4 -13.23 -6.72 2.93
C ALA A 4 -14.23 -5.98 2.04
N GLU A 5 -15.32 -5.47 2.64
CA GLU A 5 -16.30 -4.65 1.90
C GLU A 5 -15.68 -3.38 1.32
N PHE A 6 -14.73 -2.76 2.05
CA PHE A 6 -14.01 -1.60 1.56
C PHE A 6 -13.06 -1.96 0.42
N ALA A 7 -12.29 -3.04 0.55
CA ALA A 7 -11.40 -3.52 -0.50
C ALA A 7 -12.16 -3.80 -1.80
N ASP A 8 -13.28 -4.53 -1.72
CA ASP A 8 -14.14 -4.85 -2.87
C ASP A 8 -14.71 -3.60 -3.54
N LEU A 9 -15.00 -2.55 -2.76
CA LEU A 9 -15.52 -1.28 -3.27
C LEU A 9 -14.48 -0.53 -4.12
N ILE A 10 -13.22 -0.54 -3.72
CA ILE A 10 -12.17 0.29 -4.33
C ILE A 10 -11.29 -0.45 -5.34
N ASP A 11 -11.26 -1.79 -5.31
CA ASP A 11 -10.42 -2.61 -6.19
C ASP A 11 -10.59 -2.22 -7.66
N CYS A 12 -9.53 -1.67 -8.25
CA CYS A 12 -9.47 -1.16 -9.62
C CYS A 12 -10.55 -0.10 -9.97
N ASN A 13 -11.25 0.43 -8.98
CA ASN A 13 -12.38 1.35 -9.10
C ASN A 13 -12.13 2.70 -8.41
N TRP A 14 -10.87 2.98 -8.02
CA TRP A 14 -10.53 4.22 -7.36
C TRP A 14 -10.90 5.46 -8.20
N PRO A 15 -11.54 6.49 -7.61
CA PRO A 15 -12.03 7.65 -8.35
C PRO A 15 -10.91 8.70 -8.56
N TYR A 16 -9.89 8.36 -9.33
CA TYR A 16 -8.66 9.16 -9.49
C TYR A 16 -8.84 10.63 -9.90
N HIS A 17 -9.94 10.94 -10.60
CA HIS A 17 -10.25 12.30 -11.08
C HIS A 17 -11.22 13.05 -10.16
N ASP A 18 -11.82 12.38 -9.19
CA ASP A 18 -12.63 13.00 -8.14
C ASP A 18 -11.80 13.06 -6.86
N ILE A 19 -11.09 14.18 -6.70
CA ILE A 19 -10.18 14.39 -5.56
C ILE A 19 -10.97 14.43 -4.24
N SER A 20 -12.17 14.99 -4.25
CA SER A 20 -13.02 15.04 -3.07
C SER A 20 -13.40 13.63 -2.63
N LEU A 21 -13.90 12.81 -3.54
CA LEU A 21 -14.26 11.43 -3.22
C LEU A 21 -13.04 10.57 -2.85
N SER A 22 -11.89 10.78 -3.51
CA SER A 22 -10.64 10.10 -3.15
C SER A 22 -10.23 10.39 -1.70
N ARG A 23 -10.36 11.64 -1.24
CA ARG A 23 -10.07 12.02 0.15
C ARG A 23 -11.03 11.41 1.14
N GLU A 24 -12.33 11.42 0.83
CA GLU A 24 -13.35 10.75 1.66
C GLU A 24 -13.08 9.25 1.80
N LEU A 25 -12.63 8.58 0.72
CA LEU A 25 -12.24 7.17 0.75
C LEU A 25 -11.00 6.93 1.62
N ILE A 26 -10.01 7.82 1.57
CA ILE A 26 -8.81 7.75 2.43
C ILE A 26 -9.21 7.85 3.90
N GLU A 27 -9.98 8.88 4.27
CA GLU A 27 -10.47 9.07 5.65
C GLU A 27 -11.30 7.87 6.12
N THR A 28 -12.15 7.33 5.24
CA THR A 28 -12.93 6.13 5.50
C THR A 28 -12.04 4.92 5.78
N ALA A 29 -11.00 4.71 4.97
CA ALA A 29 -10.05 3.62 5.13
C ALA A 29 -9.33 3.69 6.49
N VAL A 30 -8.85 4.88 6.86
CA VAL A 30 -8.22 5.17 8.15
C VAL A 30 -9.16 4.85 9.32
N GLY A 31 -10.45 5.15 9.17
CA GLY A 31 -11.48 4.85 10.17
C GLY A 31 -11.83 3.35 10.30
N ILE A 32 -11.49 2.51 9.32
CA ILE A 32 -11.78 1.07 9.35
C ILE A 32 -10.69 0.30 10.09
N SER A 33 -9.45 0.38 9.61
CA SER A 33 -8.32 -0.33 10.18
C SER A 33 -6.99 0.22 9.61
N PRO A 34 -5.86 -0.02 10.28
CA PRO A 34 -4.55 0.26 9.70
C PRO A 34 -4.33 -0.43 8.34
N ASN A 35 -4.75 -1.69 8.18
CA ASN A 35 -4.58 -2.40 6.91
C ASN A 35 -5.44 -1.77 5.80
N ALA A 36 -6.68 -1.37 6.09
CA ALA A 36 -7.53 -0.65 5.14
C ALA A 36 -6.90 0.66 4.67
N ALA A 37 -6.27 1.43 5.56
CA ALA A 37 -5.50 2.61 5.16
C ALA A 37 -4.40 2.26 4.15
N PHE A 38 -3.68 1.15 4.34
CA PHE A 38 -2.70 0.68 3.36
C PHE A 38 -3.33 0.14 2.07
N ILE A 39 -4.55 -0.43 2.10
CA ILE A 39 -5.28 -0.81 0.88
C ILE A 39 -5.54 0.44 0.02
N ALA A 40 -6.03 1.52 0.64
CA ALA A 40 -6.23 2.79 -0.05
C ALA A 40 -4.94 3.34 -0.67
N LEU A 41 -3.81 3.29 0.05
CA LEU A 41 -2.50 3.67 -0.52
C LEU A 41 -2.12 2.78 -1.71
N GLY A 42 -2.43 1.48 -1.64
CA GLY A 42 -2.18 0.52 -2.73
C GLY A 42 -2.85 0.94 -4.03
N GLU A 43 -4.11 1.36 -3.99
CA GLU A 43 -4.85 1.84 -5.18
C GLU A 43 -4.21 3.08 -5.82
N LEU A 44 -3.54 3.92 -5.04
CA LEU A 44 -2.86 5.13 -5.51
C LEU A 44 -1.53 4.83 -6.24
N CYS A 45 -0.87 3.71 -5.93
CA CYS A 45 0.43 3.36 -6.50
C CYS A 45 0.41 2.13 -7.42
N HIS A 46 -0.68 1.36 -7.42
CA HIS A 46 -0.96 0.25 -8.33
C HIS A 46 -2.10 0.57 -9.29
N LEU A 47 -1.88 1.55 -10.17
CA LEU A 47 -2.93 1.92 -11.12
C LEU A 47 -3.24 0.76 -12.09
N PRO A 48 -4.53 0.49 -12.39
CA PRO A 48 -4.88 -0.42 -13.45
C PRO A 48 -4.37 0.13 -14.79
N ALA A 49 -4.02 -0.75 -15.73
CA ALA A 49 -3.44 -0.35 -17.02
C ALA A 49 -4.33 0.60 -17.85
N SER A 50 -5.63 0.66 -17.55
CA SER A 50 -6.62 1.56 -18.16
C SER A 50 -6.65 2.98 -17.56
N ALA A 51 -6.12 3.18 -16.35
CA ALA A 51 -6.14 4.49 -15.69
C ALA A 51 -5.01 5.38 -16.21
N VAL A 52 -5.34 6.62 -16.54
CA VAL A 52 -4.40 7.65 -16.95
C VAL A 52 -4.54 8.83 -16.01
N VAL A 53 -3.60 8.98 -15.08
CA VAL A 53 -3.61 9.99 -14.03
C VAL A 53 -2.27 10.70 -14.02
N GLU A 54 -2.27 12.01 -13.83
CA GLU A 54 -1.02 12.75 -13.69
C GLU A 54 -0.32 12.37 -12.37
N PRO A 55 1.01 12.11 -12.39
CA PRO A 55 1.74 11.78 -11.16
C PRO A 55 1.57 12.80 -10.05
N ALA A 56 1.45 14.09 -10.38
CA ALA A 56 1.23 15.16 -9.41
C ALA A 56 -0.08 14.98 -8.61
N THR A 57 -1.14 14.47 -9.23
CA THR A 57 -2.40 14.15 -8.55
C THR A 57 -2.20 13.03 -7.54
N LEU A 58 -1.48 11.98 -7.93
CA LEU A 58 -1.21 10.83 -7.06
C LEU A 58 -0.32 11.23 -5.88
N PHE A 59 0.72 12.04 -6.11
CA PHE A 59 1.56 12.56 -5.04
C PHE A 59 0.75 13.38 -4.03
N ALA A 60 -0.15 14.26 -4.50
CA ALA A 60 -1.01 15.03 -3.60
C ALA A 60 -1.97 14.16 -2.77
N LEU A 61 -2.42 13.02 -3.32
CA LEU A 61 -3.24 12.05 -2.60
C LEU A 61 -2.42 11.23 -1.59
N VAL A 62 -1.17 10.87 -1.92
CA VAL A 62 -0.24 10.22 -0.98
C VAL A 62 0.13 11.16 0.17
N ASP A 63 0.38 12.44 -0.11
CA ASP A 63 0.65 13.45 0.92
C ASP A 63 -0.55 13.62 1.87
N PHE A 64 -1.76 13.64 1.32
CA PHE A 64 -2.99 13.70 2.12
C PHE A 64 -3.19 12.41 2.94
N TRP A 65 -2.98 11.24 2.34
CA TRP A 65 -3.01 9.97 3.07
C TRP A 65 -2.04 9.96 4.25
N LEU A 66 -0.82 10.48 4.05
CA LEU A 66 0.20 10.56 5.09
C LEU A 66 -0.16 11.57 6.19
N SER A 67 -0.95 12.62 5.89
CA SER A 67 -1.42 13.56 6.90
C SER A 67 -2.56 13.02 7.76
N GLU A 68 -3.38 12.12 7.21
CA GLU A 68 -4.54 11.54 7.91
C GLU A 68 -4.20 10.26 8.70
N PHE A 69 -3.14 9.54 8.33
CA PHE A 69 -2.82 8.24 8.90
C PHE A 69 -1.56 8.24 9.77
N ASP A 70 -1.75 8.31 11.09
CA ASP A 70 -0.68 8.19 12.07
C ASP A 70 -0.31 6.72 12.36
N HIS A 71 0.67 6.20 11.62
CA HIS A 71 1.18 4.85 11.82
C HIS A 71 2.71 4.79 11.60
N PRO A 72 3.47 4.02 12.42
CA PRO A 72 4.94 3.97 12.30
C PRO A 72 5.46 3.54 10.93
N MET A 73 4.74 2.67 10.23
CA MET A 73 5.10 2.21 8.88
C MET A 73 4.64 3.15 7.75
N ALA A 74 3.82 4.16 8.05
CA ALA A 74 3.23 5.02 7.02
C ALA A 74 4.27 5.79 6.18
N PRO A 75 5.30 6.44 6.77
CA PRO A 75 6.31 7.16 5.98
C PRO A 75 7.06 6.26 5.00
N MET A 76 7.42 5.05 5.43
CA MET A 76 8.12 4.07 4.60
C MET A 76 7.24 3.55 3.45
N ALA A 77 5.96 3.29 3.71
CA ALA A 77 5.02 2.85 2.68
C ALA A 77 4.73 3.96 1.67
N ALA A 78 4.56 5.20 2.13
CA ALA A 78 4.39 6.37 1.27
C ALA A 78 5.60 6.56 0.33
N GLU A 79 6.82 6.41 0.85
CA GLU A 79 8.02 6.44 0.02
C GLU A 79 7.99 5.37 -1.08
N CYS A 80 7.65 4.12 -0.73
CA CYS A 80 7.54 3.04 -1.72
C CYS A 80 6.47 3.34 -2.77
N ALA A 81 5.31 3.84 -2.34
CA ALA A 81 4.22 4.25 -3.22
C ALA A 81 4.68 5.35 -4.21
N ILE A 82 5.44 6.35 -3.75
CA ILE A 82 6.02 7.40 -4.60
C ILE A 82 6.96 6.79 -5.65
N PHE A 83 7.89 5.91 -5.25
CA PHE A 83 8.78 5.22 -6.20
C PHE A 83 7.99 4.45 -7.27
N MET A 84 6.89 3.80 -6.88
CA MET A 84 6.04 3.04 -7.79
C MET A 84 5.27 3.95 -8.76
N ILE A 85 4.73 5.08 -8.29
CA ILE A 85 4.10 6.11 -9.12
C ILE A 85 5.09 6.64 -10.16
N GLU A 86 6.35 6.85 -9.76
CA GLU A 86 7.44 7.24 -10.65
C GLU A 86 7.94 6.12 -11.57
N ARG A 87 7.35 4.92 -11.50
CA ARG A 87 7.76 3.71 -12.24
C ARG A 87 9.20 3.29 -11.97
N LYS A 88 9.71 3.64 -10.78
CA LYS A 88 11.00 3.18 -10.29
C LYS A 88 10.82 1.87 -9.51
N ARG A 89 11.94 1.22 -9.23
CA ARG A 89 12.01 0.02 -8.40
C ARG A 89 13.11 0.20 -7.36
N LEU A 90 12.83 -0.26 -6.15
CA LEU A 90 13.80 -0.33 -5.08
C LEU A 90 14.61 -1.63 -5.18
N PRO A 91 15.88 -1.64 -4.74
CA PRO A 91 16.67 -2.86 -4.67
C PRO A 91 16.03 -3.90 -3.73
N VAL A 92 16.02 -5.17 -4.14
CA VAL A 92 15.48 -6.27 -3.31
C VAL A 92 16.07 -6.30 -1.89
N PRO A 93 17.40 -6.13 -1.65
CA PRO A 93 17.93 -6.10 -0.29
C PRO A 93 17.33 -5.02 0.61
N GLU A 94 17.00 -3.87 0.01
CA GLU A 94 16.35 -2.78 0.72
C GLU A 94 14.91 -3.15 1.08
N ILE A 95 14.16 -3.75 0.15
CA ILE A 95 12.80 -4.22 0.40
C ILE A 95 12.75 -5.30 1.47
N LEU A 96 13.69 -6.25 1.48
CA LEU A 96 13.76 -7.26 2.54
C LEU A 96 13.89 -6.61 3.93
N THR A 97 14.72 -5.57 4.05
CA THR A 97 14.88 -4.82 5.32
C THR A 97 13.59 -4.09 5.72
N ARG A 98 12.88 -3.52 4.75
CA ARG A 98 11.58 -2.86 4.97
C ARG A 98 10.48 -3.87 5.34
N MET A 99 10.46 -5.04 4.72
CA MET A 99 9.54 -6.14 5.06
C MET A 99 9.77 -6.65 6.48
N ASP A 100 11.03 -6.73 6.92
CA ASP A 100 11.37 -7.09 8.31
C ASP A 100 10.78 -6.09 9.31
N SER A 101 10.77 -4.79 8.98
CA SER A 101 10.13 -3.76 9.81
C SER A 101 8.61 -3.96 9.91
N VAL A 102 7.95 -4.26 8.79
CA VAL A 102 6.50 -4.54 8.76
C VAL A 102 6.14 -5.83 9.49
N SER A 103 7.02 -6.83 9.51
CA SER A 103 6.76 -8.13 10.14
C SER A 103 6.35 -8.04 11.62
N GLY A 104 6.74 -6.97 12.31
CA GLY A 104 6.33 -6.66 13.69
C GLY A 104 4.89 -6.19 13.86
N TYR A 105 4.13 -6.03 12.78
CA TYR A 105 2.74 -5.55 12.77
C TYR A 105 1.82 -6.57 12.08
N PRO A 106 1.37 -7.62 12.79
CA PRO A 106 0.48 -8.65 12.23
C PRO A 106 -0.79 -8.07 11.62
N GLY A 107 -1.19 -8.59 10.45
CA GLY A 107 -2.40 -8.19 9.74
C GLY A 107 -2.23 -7.05 8.72
N LEU A 108 -1.03 -6.44 8.60
CA LEU A 108 -0.76 -5.41 7.60
C LEU A 108 -0.38 -5.98 6.22
N LEU A 109 -1.24 -6.84 5.66
CA LEU A 109 -1.01 -7.48 4.38
C LEU A 109 -0.89 -6.49 3.21
N ALA A 110 -1.64 -5.39 3.24
CA ALA A 110 -1.57 -4.36 2.20
C ALA A 110 -0.25 -3.60 2.24
N ALA A 111 0.26 -3.27 3.45
CA ALA A 111 1.58 -2.65 3.60
C ALA A 111 2.68 -3.58 3.07
N LEU A 112 2.61 -4.87 3.39
CA LEU A 112 3.55 -5.88 2.91
C LEU A 112 3.48 -6.04 1.39
N SER A 113 2.28 -5.93 0.81
CA SER A 113 2.07 -6.00 -0.64
C SER A 113 2.66 -4.80 -1.37
N ILE A 114 2.47 -3.58 -0.86
CA ILE A 114 3.09 -2.37 -1.40
C ILE A 114 4.62 -2.54 -1.47
N LEU A 115 5.22 -3.04 -0.39
CA LEU A 115 6.67 -3.31 -0.34
C LEU A 115 7.10 -4.33 -1.39
N TYR A 116 6.39 -5.46 -1.49
CA TYR A 116 6.68 -6.51 -2.45
C TYR A 116 6.70 -5.98 -3.89
N PHE A 117 5.64 -5.27 -4.29
CA PHE A 117 5.52 -4.74 -5.65
C PHE A 117 6.42 -3.53 -5.95
N SER A 118 7.07 -2.96 -4.93
CA SER A 118 8.01 -1.84 -5.12
C SER A 118 9.40 -2.27 -5.63
N CYS A 119 9.67 -3.57 -5.76
CA CYS A 119 10.93 -4.10 -6.32
C CYS A 119 10.74 -5.00 -7.55
N ASP A 120 11.85 -5.35 -8.19
CA ASP A 120 11.90 -6.36 -9.26
C ASP A 120 12.52 -7.66 -8.71
N ASP A 121 11.66 -8.60 -8.30
CA ASP A 121 12.06 -9.80 -7.58
C ASP A 121 12.37 -10.99 -8.51
N VAL A 122 13.33 -10.79 -9.42
CA VAL A 122 13.73 -11.82 -10.41
C VAL A 122 14.17 -13.13 -9.75
N GLU A 123 14.77 -13.05 -8.57
CA GLU A 123 15.30 -14.21 -7.82
C GLU A 123 14.27 -14.84 -6.85
N GLY A 124 13.07 -14.27 -6.71
CA GLY A 124 12.01 -14.78 -5.82
C GLY A 124 12.30 -14.61 -4.33
N ARG A 125 13.21 -13.71 -3.96
CA ARG A 125 13.62 -13.49 -2.56
C ARG A 125 12.60 -12.68 -1.78
N ALA A 126 12.02 -11.66 -2.41
CA ALA A 126 10.97 -10.85 -1.79
C ALA A 126 9.67 -11.65 -1.65
N ASP A 127 9.32 -12.47 -2.64
CA ASP A 127 8.18 -13.39 -2.57
C ASP A 127 8.35 -14.42 -1.45
N ALA A 128 9.54 -15.06 -1.35
CA ALA A 128 9.83 -15.97 -0.25
C ALA A 128 9.64 -15.29 1.12
N ARG A 129 10.17 -14.06 1.28
CA ARG A 129 10.06 -13.32 2.53
C ARG A 129 8.62 -12.89 2.84
N PHE A 130 7.87 -12.46 1.82
CA PHE A 130 6.45 -12.14 1.94
C PHE A 130 5.67 -13.33 2.49
N ASN A 131 5.88 -14.51 1.89
CA ASN A 131 5.19 -15.73 2.27
C ASN A 131 5.56 -16.21 3.67
N GLU A 132 6.82 -16.08 4.07
CA GLU A 132 7.26 -16.35 5.45
C GLU A 132 6.55 -15.47 6.47
N ILE A 133 6.49 -14.15 6.24
CA ILE A 133 5.83 -13.19 7.14
C ILE A 133 4.34 -13.48 7.24
N ARG A 134 3.67 -13.70 6.10
CA ARG A 134 2.25 -14.05 6.05
C ARG A 134 1.95 -15.32 6.85
N ALA A 135 2.71 -16.39 6.61
CA ALA A 135 2.53 -17.65 7.34
C ALA A 135 2.78 -17.50 8.85
N ALA A 136 3.74 -16.65 9.24
CA ALA A 136 3.98 -16.36 10.66
C ALA A 136 2.77 -15.64 11.30
N TRP A 137 2.13 -14.71 10.59
CA TRP A 137 0.92 -14.04 11.08
C TRP A 137 -0.29 -14.96 11.15
N GLU A 138 -0.48 -15.86 10.19
CA GLU A 138 -1.57 -16.84 10.19
C GLU A 138 -1.49 -17.79 11.40
N ASN A 139 -0.28 -18.12 11.87
CA ASN A 139 -0.08 -18.95 13.06
C ASN A 139 -0.36 -18.22 14.39
N LEU A 140 -0.58 -16.90 14.37
CA LEU A 140 -0.91 -16.10 15.55
C LEU A 140 -2.43 -15.93 15.75
N ALA A 141 -3.23 -16.22 14.71
CA ALA A 141 -4.69 -16.07 14.70
C ALA A 141 -5.40 -17.36 15.17
#